data_AF-B0D3C7-F1
#
_entry.id   AF-B0D3C7-F1
#
_cell.length_a   1.000
_cell.length_b   1.000
_cell.length_c   1.000
_cell.angle_alpha   90.00
_cell.angle_beta   90.00
_cell.angle_gamma   90.00
#
_symmetry.space_group_name_H-M   'P 1'
#
loop_
_entity.id
_entity.type
_entity.pdbx_description
1 polymer ?
#
loop_
_entity_poly.entity_id
_entity_poly.type
_entity_poly.pdbx_seq_one_letter_code
_entity_poly.pdbx_strand_id
1 'polypeptide(L)'
;AESAKSYDELRRTRAWDVALAPIKSLPMQAFMLYMSGGGVQIFSMGIVFMLLLTPFKNIAGINEAFAQFAPSKQNPKSLTTLPLQKLVYIACNLVTLAVGLWKCRSMGLLPMGTGDWLAFETRGLVRSLYTAK
;
A
#
# COMPACT_ATOMS: atom_id res chain seq x y z
N ALA A 1 -31.51 -23.37 15.41
CA ALA A 1 -30.12 -23.73 15.03
C ALA A 1 -29.81 -23.38 13.57
N GLU A 2 -30.75 -23.57 12.64
CA GLU A 2 -30.59 -23.27 11.21
C GLU A 2 -30.38 -21.78 10.91
N SER A 3 -31.16 -20.91 11.56
CA SER A 3 -31.02 -19.44 11.46
C SER A 3 -29.60 -18.95 11.85
N ALA A 4 -28.98 -19.52 12.90
CA ALA A 4 -27.63 -19.14 13.32
C ALA A 4 -26.56 -19.53 12.28
N LYS A 5 -26.71 -20.67 11.59
CA LYS A 5 -25.81 -21.08 10.50
C LYS A 5 -25.94 -20.14 9.30
N SER A 6 -27.17 -19.75 8.95
CA SER A 6 -27.43 -18.77 7.89
C SER A 6 -26.80 -17.41 8.19
N TYR A 7 -26.88 -16.92 9.44
CA TYR A 7 -26.21 -15.68 9.84
C TYR A 7 -24.67 -15.75 9.76
N ASP A 8 -24.08 -16.90 10.11
CA ASP A 8 -22.62 -17.08 10.01
C ASP A 8 -22.13 -17.19 8.55
N GLU A 9 -22.94 -17.75 7.65
CA GLU A 9 -22.68 -17.72 6.20
C GLU A 9 -22.76 -16.30 5.64
N LEU A 10 -23.79 -15.54 6.02
CA LEU A 10 -23.92 -14.12 5.64
C LEU A 10 -22.72 -13.30 6.11
N ARG A 11 -22.25 -13.52 7.35
CA ARG A 11 -21.03 -12.88 7.88
C ARG A 11 -19.79 -13.24 7.08
N ARG A 12 -19.63 -14.51 6.67
CA ARG A 12 -18.51 -14.93 5.81
C ARG A 12 -18.51 -14.24 4.46
N THR A 13 -19.66 -14.14 3.79
CA THR A 13 -19.78 -13.46 2.49
C THR A 13 -19.42 -11.98 2.63
N ARG A 14 -19.89 -11.31 3.69
CA ARG A 14 -19.54 -9.91 3.95
C ARG A 14 -18.06 -9.72 4.30
N ALA A 15 -17.45 -10.65 5.03
CA ALA A 15 -16.02 -10.61 5.33
C ALA A 15 -15.17 -10.72 4.05
N TRP A 16 -15.62 -11.50 3.05
CA TRP A 16 -14.98 -11.58 1.75
C TRP A 16 -15.05 -10.27 0.97
N ASP A 17 -16.17 -9.56 1.03
CA ASP A 17 -16.28 -8.24 0.44
C ASP A 17 -15.31 -7.23 1.06
N VAL A 18 -15.12 -7.27 2.38
CA VAL A 18 -14.17 -6.43 3.10
C VAL A 18 -12.73 -6.81 2.76
N ALA A 19 -12.43 -8.10 2.65
CA ALA A 19 -11.09 -8.57 2.26
C ALA A 19 -10.67 -8.06 0.87
N LEU A 20 -11.62 -8.00 -0.07
CA LEU A 20 -11.41 -7.55 -1.45
C LEU A 20 -11.55 -6.03 -1.63
N ALA A 21 -12.01 -5.30 -0.61
CA ALA A 21 -12.25 -3.86 -0.69
C ALA A 21 -11.02 -3.03 -1.18
N PRO A 22 -9.78 -3.29 -0.72
CA PRO A 22 -8.62 -2.52 -1.17
C PRO A 22 -8.28 -2.74 -2.65
N ILE A 23 -8.58 -3.93 -3.20
CA ILE A 23 -8.39 -4.21 -4.63
C ILE A 23 -9.48 -3.56 -5.48
N LYS A 24 -10.73 -3.48 -4.99
CA LYS A 24 -11.84 -2.88 -5.74
C LYS A 24 -11.65 -1.37 -5.98
N SER A 25 -10.97 -0.66 -5.07
CA SER A 25 -10.65 0.77 -5.25
C SER A 25 -9.39 1.02 -6.08
N LEU A 26 -8.56 0.00 -6.28
CA LEU A 26 -7.28 0.09 -6.97
C LEU A 26 -7.41 0.55 -8.44
N PRO A 27 -8.36 0.06 -9.26
CA PRO A 27 -8.55 0.55 -10.63
C PRO A 27 -8.85 2.04 -10.71
N MET A 28 -9.67 2.56 -9.78
CA MET A 28 -9.97 3.99 -9.72
C MET A 28 -8.73 4.81 -9.37
N GLN A 29 -7.97 4.34 -8.37
CA GLN A 29 -6.72 4.99 -7.97
C GLN A 29 -5.68 4.93 -9.09
N ALA A 30 -5.52 3.78 -9.75
CA ALA A 30 -4.59 3.60 -10.88
C ALA A 30 -4.96 4.51 -12.06
N PHE A 31 -6.24 4.63 -12.39
CA PHE A 31 -6.70 5.55 -13.43
C PHE A 31 -6.39 7.00 -13.08
N MET A 32 -6.65 7.42 -11.84
CA MET A 32 -6.32 8.75 -11.36
C MET A 32 -4.80 9.02 -11.43
N LEU A 33 -3.98 8.04 -11.02
CA LEU A 33 -2.52 8.13 -11.10
C LEU A 33 -2.00 8.20 -12.54
N TYR A 34 -2.67 7.51 -13.47
CA TYR A 34 -2.36 7.57 -14.89
C TYR A 34 -2.66 8.97 -15.45
N MET A 35 -3.84 9.51 -15.14
CA MET A 35 -4.27 10.84 -15.59
C MET A 35 -3.45 11.98 -14.97
N SER A 36 -2.91 11.80 -13.76
CA SER A 36 -2.05 12.80 -13.10
C SER A 36 -0.69 13.02 -13.79
N GLY A 37 -0.32 12.20 -14.78
CA GLY A 37 0.94 12.37 -15.53
C GLY A 37 2.21 12.08 -14.72
N GLY A 38 3.37 12.46 -15.26
CA GLY A 38 4.70 12.27 -14.64
C GLY A 38 5.21 13.47 -13.83
N GLY A 39 4.43 14.54 -13.71
CA GLY A 39 4.86 15.77 -13.05
C GLY A 39 4.71 15.72 -11.53
N VAL A 40 5.70 16.23 -10.81
CA VAL A 40 5.67 16.47 -9.36
C VAL A 40 4.79 17.70 -9.08
N GLN A 41 3.47 17.49 -9.00
CA GLN A 41 2.51 18.51 -8.56
C GLN A 41 2.14 18.32 -7.09
N ILE A 42 1.89 19.42 -6.38
CA ILE A 42 1.51 19.40 -4.95
C ILE A 42 0.27 18.51 -4.68
N PHE A 43 -0.70 18.53 -5.59
CA PHE A 43 -1.89 17.68 -5.51
C PHE A 43 -1.56 16.19 -5.65
N SER A 44 -0.60 15.86 -6.52
CA SER A 44 -0.18 14.47 -6.73
C SER A 44 0.63 13.92 -5.55
N MET A 45 1.41 14.77 -4.85
CA MET A 45 2.15 14.38 -3.65
C MET A 45 1.26 13.98 -2.48
N GLY A 46 0.19 14.74 -2.22
CA GLY A 46 -0.75 14.41 -1.16
C GLY A 46 -1.43 13.06 -1.38
N ILE A 47 -1.84 12.78 -2.62
CA ILE A 47 -2.47 11.50 -2.99
C ILE A 47 -1.49 10.34 -2.88
N VAL A 48 -0.27 10.49 -3.40
CA VAL A 48 0.76 9.45 -3.33
C VAL A 48 1.13 9.14 -1.88
N PHE A 49 1.23 10.14 -1.02
CA PHE A 49 1.47 9.95 0.42
C PHE A 49 0.34 9.18 1.11
N MET A 50 -0.92 9.57 0.86
CA MET A 50 -2.10 8.86 1.38
C MET A 50 -2.17 7.42 0.85
N LEU A 51 -1.85 7.21 -0.43
CA LEU A 51 -1.82 5.89 -1.06
C LEU A 51 -0.75 4.98 -0.44
N LEU A 52 0.40 5.54 -0.05
CA LEU A 52 1.44 4.79 0.65
C LEU A 52 1.06 4.47 2.10
N LEU A 53 0.45 5.41 2.83
CA LEU A 53 0.13 5.23 4.26
C LEU A 53 -1.15 4.41 4.52
N THR A 54 -2.09 4.43 3.59
CA THR A 54 -3.38 3.72 3.72
C THR A 54 -3.21 2.21 3.90
N PRO A 55 -2.36 1.51 3.12
CA PRO A 55 -2.05 0.09 3.33
C PRO A 55 -1.57 -0.22 4.76
N PHE A 56 -0.72 0.63 5.35
CA PHE A 56 -0.23 0.43 6.72
C PHE A 56 -1.35 0.62 7.74
N LYS A 57 -2.18 1.67 7.59
CA LYS A 57 -3.33 1.90 8.45
C LYS A 57 -4.34 0.74 8.38
N ASN A 58 -4.58 0.23 7.18
CA ASN A 58 -5.46 -0.89 6.91
C ASN A 58 -4.96 -2.17 7.59
N ILE A 59 -3.67 -2.49 7.46
CA ILE A 59 -3.05 -3.65 8.10
C ILE A 59 -3.07 -3.49 9.63
N ALA A 60 -2.75 -2.32 10.16
CA ALA A 60 -2.80 -2.05 11.60
C ALA A 60 -4.23 -2.18 12.17
N GLY A 61 -5.24 -1.77 11.41
CA GLY A 61 -6.66 -1.85 11.76
C GLY A 61 -7.35 -3.18 11.41
N ILE A 62 -6.62 -4.19 10.94
CA ILE A 62 -7.23 -5.43 10.42
C ILE A 62 -8.11 -6.14 11.44
N ASN A 63 -7.71 -6.14 12.71
CA ASN A 63 -8.47 -6.82 13.76
C ASN A 63 -9.80 -6.12 14.05
N GLU A 64 -9.85 -4.79 13.89
CA GLU A 64 -11.08 -4.01 14.07
C GLU A 64 -11.99 -4.15 12.86
N ALA A 65 -11.43 -4.10 11.64
CA ALA A 65 -12.18 -4.28 10.39
C ALA A 65 -12.90 -5.64 10.33
N PHE A 66 -12.28 -6.69 10.86
CA PHE A 66 -12.84 -8.05 10.89
C PHE A 66 -13.57 -8.42 12.19
N ALA A 67 -13.51 -7.59 13.24
CA ALA A 67 -14.16 -7.88 14.53
C ALA A 67 -15.68 -8.05 14.41
N GLN A 68 -16.31 -7.29 13.52
CA GLN A 68 -17.76 -7.34 13.26
C GLN A 68 -18.22 -8.64 12.56
N PHE A 69 -17.30 -9.39 11.95
CA PHE A 69 -17.59 -10.63 11.22
C PHE A 69 -17.17 -11.88 11.99
N ALA A 70 -16.73 -11.74 13.24
CA ALA A 70 -16.35 -12.88 14.07
C ALA A 70 -17.58 -13.77 14.36
N PRO A 71 -17.46 -15.10 14.20
CA PRO A 71 -18.56 -16.01 14.49
C PRO A 71 -18.88 -16.00 15.99
N SER A 72 -20.16 -16.19 16.33
CA SER A 72 -20.73 -16.01 17.68
C SER A 72 -20.08 -16.84 18.81
N LYS A 73 -19.17 -17.76 18.48
CA LYS A 73 -18.46 -18.64 19.42
C LYS A 73 -16.97 -18.35 19.56
N GLN A 74 -16.41 -17.37 18.85
CA GLN A 74 -14.97 -17.09 18.87
C GLN A 74 -14.69 -15.63 19.22
N ASN A 75 -13.54 -15.40 19.86
CA ASN A 75 -13.11 -14.08 20.28
C ASN A 75 -13.01 -13.13 19.08
N PRO A 76 -13.70 -11.96 19.11
CA PRO A 76 -13.77 -11.05 17.97
C PRO A 76 -12.42 -10.43 17.57
N LYS A 77 -11.48 -10.37 18.51
CA LYS A 77 -10.12 -9.85 18.28
C LYS A 77 -9.07 -10.93 17.98
N SER A 78 -9.44 -12.21 17.88
CA SER A 78 -8.45 -13.27 17.68
C SER A 78 -7.91 -13.29 16.25
N LEU A 79 -6.61 -13.55 16.10
CA LEU A 79 -5.96 -13.72 14.80
C LEU A 79 -6.42 -15.00 14.07
N THR A 80 -6.98 -15.97 14.81
CA THR A 80 -7.49 -17.25 14.27
C THR A 80 -8.92 -17.19 13.73
N THR A 81 -9.66 -16.09 13.93
CA THR A 81 -10.98 -15.92 13.29
C THR A 81 -10.79 -15.45 11.85
N LEU A 82 -11.26 -16.26 10.89
CA LEU A 82 -11.22 -15.98 9.44
C LEU A 82 -9.80 -15.70 8.89
N PRO A 83 -8.85 -16.66 9.01
CA PRO A 83 -7.46 -16.45 8.63
C PRO A 83 -7.27 -16.19 7.13
N LEU A 84 -8.08 -16.84 6.28
CA LEU A 84 -7.95 -16.74 4.83
C LEU A 84 -8.36 -15.34 4.33
N GLN A 85 -9.44 -14.78 4.86
CA GLN A 85 -9.90 -13.42 4.53
C GLN A 85 -8.87 -12.36 4.97
N LYS A 86 -8.27 -12.51 6.15
CA LYS A 86 -7.21 -11.62 6.63
C LYS A 86 -5.96 -11.66 5.75
N LEU A 87 -5.55 -12.86 5.32
CA LEU A 87 -4.41 -13.04 4.42
C LEU A 87 -4.66 -12.33 3.08
N VAL A 88 -5.85 -12.54 2.48
CA VAL A 88 -6.24 -11.86 1.24
C VAL A 88 -6.25 -10.34 1.44
N TYR A 89 -6.79 -9.83 2.54
CA TYR A 89 -6.79 -8.40 2.83
C TYR A 89 -5.37 -7.82 2.91
N ILE A 90 -4.43 -8.51 3.55
CA ILE A 90 -3.02 -8.10 3.60
C ILE A 90 -2.43 -8.10 2.19
N ALA A 91 -2.64 -9.17 1.41
CA ALA A 91 -2.15 -9.27 0.03
C ALA A 91 -2.70 -8.12 -0.84
N CYS A 92 -3.99 -7.81 -0.76
CA CYS A 92 -4.61 -6.69 -1.45
C CYS A 92 -3.94 -5.35 -1.10
N ASN A 93 -3.69 -5.10 0.19
CA ASN A 93 -3.02 -3.87 0.64
C ASN A 93 -1.56 -3.80 0.18
N LEU A 94 -0.83 -4.92 0.13
CA LEU A 94 0.53 -4.97 -0.41
C LEU A 94 0.56 -4.67 -1.91
N VAL A 95 -0.42 -5.14 -2.68
CA VAL A 95 -0.54 -4.77 -4.11
C VAL A 95 -0.77 -3.27 -4.26
N THR A 96 -1.67 -2.68 -3.45
CA THR A 96 -1.89 -1.22 -3.44
C THR A 96 -0.62 -0.45 -3.09
N LEU A 97 0.13 -0.91 -2.10
CA LEU A 97 1.42 -0.31 -1.71
C LEU A 97 2.44 -0.39 -2.86
N ALA A 98 2.54 -1.54 -3.54
CA ALA A 98 3.46 -1.75 -4.66
C ALA A 98 3.18 -0.79 -5.83
N VAL A 99 1.90 -0.55 -6.15
CA VAL A 99 1.49 0.44 -7.16
C VAL A 99 1.88 1.86 -6.75
N GLY A 100 1.68 2.21 -5.47
CA GLY A 100 2.11 3.50 -4.94
C GLY A 100 3.63 3.71 -5.03
N LEU A 101 4.42 2.71 -4.62
CA LEU A 101 5.88 2.74 -4.71
C LEU A 101 6.38 2.84 -6.16
N TRP A 102 5.75 2.12 -7.08
CA TRP A 102 6.06 2.23 -8.51
C TRP A 102 5.82 3.65 -9.04
N LYS A 103 4.74 4.32 -8.60
CA LYS A 103 4.49 5.71 -8.96
C LYS A 103 5.52 6.66 -8.35
N CYS A 104 5.87 6.50 -7.07
CA CYS A 104 6.93 7.29 -6.42
C CYS A 104 8.26 7.19 -7.17
N ARG A 105 8.61 5.97 -7.60
CA ARG A 105 9.78 5.73 -8.44
C ARG A 105 9.67 6.46 -9.78
N SER A 106 8.51 6.39 -10.43
CA SER A 106 8.26 7.05 -11.73
C SER A 106 8.30 8.58 -11.64
N MET A 107 7.99 9.15 -10.47
CA MET A 107 8.07 10.59 -10.18
C MET A 107 9.45 11.06 -9.73
N GLY A 108 10.42 10.17 -9.55
CA GLY A 108 11.76 10.51 -9.04
C GLY A 108 11.78 10.92 -7.56
N LEU A 109 10.79 10.50 -6.77
CA LEU A 109 10.72 10.84 -5.34
C LEU A 109 11.60 9.96 -4.46
N LEU A 110 11.90 8.75 -4.92
CA LEU A 110 12.70 7.80 -4.17
C LEU A 110 14.17 8.03 -4.52
N PRO A 111 15.07 8.13 -3.51
CA PRO A 111 16.50 8.31 -3.72
C PRO A 111 17.14 7.00 -4.24
N MET A 112 16.86 6.67 -5.50
CA MET A 112 17.24 5.42 -6.15
C MET A 112 18.27 5.63 -7.26
N GLY A 113 18.49 6.87 -7.69
CA GLY A 113 19.46 7.22 -8.72
C GLY A 113 20.82 7.58 -8.11
N THR A 114 21.90 7.33 -8.85
CA THR A 114 23.25 7.80 -8.47
C THR A 114 23.32 9.32 -8.31
N GLY A 115 22.51 10.05 -9.09
CA GLY A 115 22.36 11.51 -8.97
C GLY A 115 21.84 11.98 -7.60
N ASP A 116 21.02 11.17 -6.92
CA ASP A 116 20.48 11.50 -5.59
C ASP A 116 21.58 11.51 -4.52
N TRP A 117 22.68 10.80 -4.77
CA TRP A 117 23.82 10.65 -3.88
C TRP A 117 25.01 11.53 -4.27
N LEU A 118 24.93 12.23 -5.41
CA LEU A 118 26.00 13.06 -5.94
C LEU A 118 26.46 14.14 -4.96
N ALA A 119 25.54 14.68 -4.15
CA ALA A 119 25.83 15.66 -3.12
C ALA A 119 26.73 15.12 -1.99
N PHE A 120 26.80 13.79 -1.82
CA PHE A 120 27.61 13.11 -0.83
C PHE A 120 28.87 12.47 -1.43
N GLU A 121 29.06 12.55 -2.74
CA GLU A 121 30.16 11.91 -3.45
C GLU A 121 31.38 12.83 -3.49
N THR A 122 32.51 12.40 -2.91
CA THR A 122 33.75 13.17 -2.92
C THR A 122 34.39 13.04 -4.30
N ARG A 123 34.20 14.05 -5.17
CA ARG A 123 34.91 14.09 -6.46
C ARG A 123 36.39 14.33 -6.20
N GLY A 124 37.23 13.36 -6.52
CA GLY A 124 38.69 13.47 -6.41
C GLY A 124 39.19 14.70 -7.18
N LEU A 125 40.16 15.42 -6.60
CA LEU A 125 40.80 16.56 -7.24
C LEU A 125 41.38 16.12 -8.59
N VAL A 126 40.86 16.68 -9.69
CA VAL A 126 41.46 16.48 -11.02
C VAL A 126 42.88 17.05 -10.95
N ARG A 127 43.89 16.19 -11.09
CA ARG A 127 45.28 16.61 -11.17
C ARG A 127 45.46 17.36 -12.49
N SER A 128 45.34 18.68 -12.44
CA SER A 128 45.68 19.54 -13.57
C SER A 128 47.18 19.45 -13.82
N LEU A 129 47.57 18.55 -14.72
CA LEU A 129 48.91 18.50 -15.28
C LEU A 129 49.05 19.68 -16.24
N TYR A 130 49.23 20.88 -15.69
CA TYR A 130 49.76 21.99 -16.46
C TYR A 130 51.20 21.63 -16.84
N THR A 131 51.30 21.20 -18.09
CA THR A 131 52.46 21.23 -18.96
C THR A 131 53.39 22.39 -18.61
N ALA A 132 54.50 22.10 -17.92
CA ALA A 132 55.65 22.98 -17.90
C ALA A 132 56.25 22.98 -19.30
N LYS A 133 56.21 24.13 -19.97
CA LYS A 133 56.94 24.40 -21.20
C LYS A 133 57.77 25.65 -20.98
#